data_AF-A0A5J6E313-F1
#
_entry.id   AF-A0A5J6E313-F1
#
_cell.length_a   1.000
_cell.length_b   1.000
_cell.length_c   1.000
_cell.angle_alpha   90.00
_cell.angle_beta   90.00
_cell.angle_gamma   90.00
#
_symmetry.space_group_name_H-M   'P 1'
#
loop_
_entity.id
_entity.type
_entity.pdbx_description
1 polymer ?
#
loop_
_entity_poly.entity_id
_entity_poly.type
_entity_poly.pdbx_seq_one_letter_code
_entity_poly.pdbx_strand_id
1 'polypeptide(L)'
;MSVFWQVLGFAFLGLGMWLRFSGSTRGIFEIEALHSSAFVIAVTVLIALGSVMLIVVVFGDYGACSEKRCSLKVFSVLVSFLALAEVVVGVLVYSKSAEFRMSVVEFYSSMYALYLSNGDPVIGITLTFIHKMLHCCGVTGVSALEVVQNTCPKPDGWIQHIIMPNCPGIIADVFNSKAPLVMGMFVGTGALLVGKCVACCTFLHLDAVN
;
A
#
# COMPACT_ATOMS: atom_id res chain seq x y z
N MET A 1 -8.46 -0.88 18.14
CA MET A 1 -8.29 -0.41 16.74
C MET A 1 -6.83 -0.52 16.27
N SER A 2 -5.83 -0.32 17.13
CA SER A 2 -4.38 -0.34 16.82
C SER A 2 -3.84 -1.72 16.38
N VAL A 3 -4.29 -2.81 17.01
CA VAL A 3 -3.78 -4.17 16.73
C VAL A 3 -3.98 -4.60 15.26
N PHE A 4 -5.12 -4.27 14.66
CA PHE A 4 -5.39 -4.59 13.24
C PHE A 4 -4.37 -3.92 12.31
N TRP A 5 -4.11 -2.63 12.52
CA TRP A 5 -3.13 -1.87 11.75
C TRP A 5 -1.70 -2.36 11.98
N GLN A 6 -1.39 -2.84 13.19
CA GLN A 6 -0.09 -3.43 13.49
C GLN A 6 0.13 -4.74 12.73
N VAL A 7 -0.87 -5.62 12.69
CA VAL A 7 -0.82 -6.86 11.89
C VAL A 7 -0.65 -6.53 10.41
N LEU A 8 -1.35 -5.51 9.90
CA LEU A 8 -1.19 -5.06 8.51
C LEU A 8 0.24 -4.56 8.22
N GLY A 9 0.84 -3.79 9.12
CA GLY A 9 2.22 -3.33 8.99
C GLY A 9 3.23 -4.48 8.95
N PHE A 10 3.07 -5.48 9.83
CA PHE A 10 3.89 -6.69 9.80
C PHE A 10 3.68 -7.50 8.52
N ALA A 11 2.45 -7.57 8.02
CA ALA A 11 2.15 -8.25 6.76
C ALA A 11 2.86 -7.58 5.57
N PHE A 12 2.82 -6.25 5.47
CA PHE A 12 3.49 -5.52 4.38
C PHE A 12 5.02 -5.61 4.47
N LEU A 13 5.59 -5.46 5.67
CA LEU A 13 7.03 -5.65 5.84
C LEU A 13 7.47 -7.09 5.55
N GLY A 14 6.74 -8.06 6.07
CA GLY A 14 7.00 -9.48 5.84
C GLY A 14 6.92 -9.84 4.37
N LEU A 15 5.88 -9.37 3.68
CA LEU A 15 5.71 -9.56 2.24
C LEU A 15 6.84 -8.90 1.45
N GLY A 16 7.21 -7.65 1.77
CA GLY A 16 8.30 -6.95 1.10
C GLY A 16 9.65 -7.62 1.29
N MET A 17 9.98 -8.01 2.53
CA MET A 17 11.21 -8.73 2.85
C MET A 17 11.24 -10.11 2.16
N TRP A 18 10.11 -10.82 2.15
CA TRP A 18 9.97 -12.09 1.44
C TRP A 18 10.19 -11.93 -0.06
N LEU A 19 9.52 -10.97 -0.71
CA LEU A 19 9.71 -10.68 -2.13
C LEU A 19 11.17 -10.29 -2.45
N ARG A 20 11.87 -9.63 -1.52
CA ARG A 20 13.27 -9.23 -1.71
C ARG A 20 14.27 -10.38 -1.57
N PHE A 21 14.02 -11.32 -0.66
CA PHE A 21 14.98 -12.37 -0.28
C PHE A 21 14.61 -13.78 -0.79
N SER A 22 13.38 -14.01 -1.25
CA SER A 22 12.93 -15.33 -1.72
C SER A 22 13.77 -15.78 -2.93
N GLY A 23 14.24 -17.03 -2.88
CA GLY A 23 15.07 -17.64 -3.91
C GLY A 23 14.42 -17.62 -5.30
N SER A 24 13.09 -17.71 -5.36
CA SER A 24 12.33 -17.62 -6.60
C SER A 24 12.29 -16.23 -7.23
N THR A 25 12.47 -15.17 -6.46
CA THR A 25 12.38 -13.78 -6.96
C THR A 25 13.75 -13.21 -7.34
N ARG A 26 14.85 -13.86 -6.93
CA ARG A 26 16.23 -13.44 -7.25
C ARG A 26 16.49 -13.33 -8.75
N GLY A 27 15.95 -14.24 -9.54
CA GLY A 27 16.10 -14.23 -11.01
C GLY A 27 15.40 -13.04 -11.68
N ILE A 28 14.25 -12.60 -11.15
CA ILE A 28 13.55 -11.41 -11.65
C ILE A 28 14.33 -10.14 -11.25
N PHE A 29 14.84 -10.06 -10.02
CA PHE A 29 15.68 -8.93 -9.59
C PHE A 29 17.02 -8.81 -10.33
N GLU A 30 17.67 -9.91 -10.73
CA GLU A 30 18.93 -9.85 -11.49
C GLU A 30 18.73 -9.40 -12.94
N ILE A 31 17.65 -9.83 -13.59
CA ILE A 31 17.35 -9.45 -14.98
C ILE A 31 16.78 -8.02 -15.06
N GLU A 32 15.93 -7.66 -14.10
CA GLU A 32 15.29 -6.34 -14.03
C GLU A 32 16.23 -5.24 -13.49
N ALA A 33 17.33 -5.62 -12.83
CA ALA A 33 18.44 -4.70 -12.55
C ALA A 33 19.17 -4.22 -13.83
N LEU A 34 18.99 -4.92 -14.96
CA LEU A 34 19.56 -4.57 -16.26
C LEU A 34 18.55 -3.79 -17.14
N HIS A 35 17.24 -3.97 -16.93
CA HIS A 35 16.18 -3.27 -17.67
C HIS A 35 14.89 -3.14 -16.82
N SER A 36 14.57 -1.91 -16.39
CA SER A 36 13.31 -1.45 -15.79
C SER A 36 13.09 -1.62 -14.27
N SER A 37 13.49 -0.58 -13.55
CA SER A 37 13.39 -0.29 -12.12
C SER A 37 12.04 -0.43 -11.37
N ALA A 38 10.92 -0.81 -11.98
CA ALA A 38 9.60 -0.65 -11.37
C ALA A 38 9.30 -1.65 -10.25
N PHE A 39 9.61 -2.94 -10.41
CA PHE A 39 9.39 -3.93 -9.35
C PHE A 39 10.32 -3.70 -8.15
N VAL A 40 11.59 -3.35 -8.42
CA VAL A 40 12.58 -3.04 -7.37
C VAL A 40 12.15 -1.83 -6.55
N ILE A 41 11.69 -0.77 -7.22
CA ILE A 41 11.15 0.42 -6.56
C ILE A 41 9.90 0.04 -5.77
N ALA A 42 8.99 -0.73 -6.35
CA ALA A 42 7.73 -1.10 -5.70
C ALA A 42 7.93 -1.96 -4.44
N VAL A 43 8.80 -2.97 -4.48
CA VAL A 43 9.14 -3.80 -3.30
C VAL A 43 9.84 -2.96 -2.23
N THR A 44 10.74 -2.04 -2.64
CA THR A 44 11.41 -1.12 -1.72
C THR A 44 10.41 -0.18 -1.03
N VAL A 45 9.46 0.36 -1.78
CA VAL A 45 8.37 1.20 -1.28
C VAL A 45 7.48 0.39 -0.34
N LEU A 46 7.17 -0.88 -0.64
CA LEU A 46 6.38 -1.75 0.23
C LEU A 46 7.06 -1.97 1.59
N ILE A 47 8.38 -2.22 1.61
CA ILE A 47 9.18 -2.35 2.85
C ILE A 47 9.20 -1.02 3.62
N ALA A 48 9.44 0.10 2.93
CA ALA A 48 9.48 1.42 3.55
C ALA A 48 8.11 1.78 4.18
N LEU A 49 7.01 1.58 3.45
CA LEU A 49 5.66 1.81 3.94
C LEU A 49 5.32 0.94 5.15
N GLY A 50 5.62 -0.36 5.10
CA GLY A 50 5.35 -1.26 6.22
C GLY A 50 6.15 -0.89 7.48
N SER A 51 7.43 -0.48 7.33
CA SER A 51 8.25 -0.05 8.48
C SER A 51 7.73 1.24 9.11
N VAL A 52 7.40 2.24 8.29
CA VAL A 52 6.80 3.49 8.76
C VAL A 52 5.48 3.22 9.48
N MET A 53 4.61 2.36 8.93
CA MET A 53 3.35 1.98 9.56
C MET A 53 3.58 1.33 10.94
N LEU A 54 4.52 0.39 11.07
CA LEU A 54 4.83 -0.22 12.37
C LEU A 54 5.36 0.80 13.37
N ILE A 55 6.28 1.67 12.95
CA ILE A 55 6.84 2.72 13.81
C ILE A 55 5.69 3.61 14.34
N VAL A 56 4.83 4.11 13.46
CA VAL A 56 3.72 5.01 13.86
C VAL A 56 2.75 4.33 14.81
N VAL A 57 2.39 3.06 14.56
CA VAL A 57 1.46 2.31 15.42
C VAL A 57 2.07 2.02 16.79
N VAL A 58 3.34 1.61 16.83
CA VAL A 58 4.08 1.31 18.06
C VAL A 58 4.22 2.57 18.92
N PHE A 59 4.66 3.70 18.34
CA PHE A 59 4.73 4.97 19.07
C PHE A 59 3.34 5.51 19.45
N GLY A 60 2.31 5.21 18.66
CA GLY A 60 0.92 5.54 18.99
C GLY A 60 0.40 4.80 20.23
N ASP A 61 0.69 3.49 20.34
CA ASP A 61 0.29 2.68 21.50
C ASP A 61 1.12 3.03 22.74
N TYR A 62 2.43 3.26 22.58
CA TYR A 62 3.27 3.80 23.66
C TYR A 62 2.83 5.19 24.11
N GLY A 63 2.33 6.03 23.20
CA GLY A 63 1.80 7.35 23.51
C GLY A 63 0.51 7.31 24.32
N ALA A 64 -0.34 6.31 24.10
CA ALA A 64 -1.58 6.12 24.87
C ALA A 64 -1.32 5.64 26.31
N CYS A 65 -0.26 4.86 26.53
CA CYS A 65 0.08 4.31 27.84
C CYS A 65 1.13 5.12 28.62
N SER A 66 1.80 6.09 28.00
CA SER A 66 2.89 6.84 28.65
C SER A 66 2.45 8.24 29.08
N GLU A 67 2.35 8.46 30.39
CA GLU A 67 2.19 9.78 31.03
C GLU A 67 3.47 10.66 30.92
N LYS A 68 4.47 10.20 30.16
CA LYS A 68 5.78 10.82 30.02
C LYS A 68 5.78 11.77 28.80
N ARG A 69 5.87 13.08 29.04
CA ARG A 69 5.87 14.13 27.99
C ARG A 69 6.93 13.96 26.89
N CYS A 70 8.03 13.25 27.15
CA CYS A 70 9.08 12.99 26.17
C CYS A 70 8.61 12.09 25.00
N SER A 71 7.84 11.04 25.29
CA SER A 71 7.31 10.12 24.27
C SER A 71 6.34 10.84 23.32
N LEU A 72 5.49 11.70 23.88
CA LEU A 72 4.53 12.51 23.13
C LEU A 72 5.22 13.51 22.18
N LYS A 73 6.34 14.12 22.60
CA LYS A 73 7.14 15.01 21.74
C LYS A 73 7.75 14.27 20.55
N VAL A 74 8.33 13.09 20.77
CA VAL A 74 8.93 12.28 19.69
C VAL A 74 7.85 11.86 18.68
N PHE A 75 6.69 11.42 19.17
CA PHE A 75 5.55 11.11 18.31
C PHE A 75 5.10 12.32 17.47
N SER A 76 5.00 13.50 18.08
CA SER A 76 4.63 14.73 17.37
C SER A 76 5.62 15.11 16.27
N VAL A 77 6.93 15.00 16.52
CA VAL A 77 7.96 15.31 15.52
C VAL A 77 7.94 14.29 14.37
N LEU A 78 7.81 13.00 14.69
CA LEU A 78 7.68 11.94 13.68
C LEU A 78 6.46 12.16 12.77
N VAL A 79 5.30 12.43 13.37
CA VAL A 79 4.07 12.70 12.61
C VAL A 79 4.18 13.97 11.78
N SER A 80 4.84 15.01 12.28
CA SER A 80 5.08 16.25 11.52
C SER A 80 5.94 16.00 10.29
N PHE A 81 7.01 15.20 10.42
CA PHE A 81 7.86 14.83 9.31
C PHE A 81 7.11 14.01 8.25
N LEU A 82 6.25 13.08 8.69
CA LEU A 82 5.40 12.29 7.79
C LEU A 82 4.38 13.15 7.07
N ALA A 83 3.78 14.14 7.72
CA ALA A 83 2.84 15.06 7.08
C ALA A 83 3.53 15.88 5.97
N LEU A 84 4.76 16.36 6.20
CA LEU A 84 5.54 17.04 5.16
C LEU A 84 5.89 16.10 4.01
N ALA A 85 6.30 14.87 4.30
CA ALA A 85 6.59 13.87 3.29
C ALA A 85 5.34 13.53 2.45
N GLU A 86 4.17 13.40 3.08
CA GLU A 86 2.90 13.15 2.41
C GLU A 86 2.54 14.27 1.43
N VAL A 87 2.73 15.53 1.82
CA VAL A 87 2.51 16.67 0.91
C VAL A 87 3.46 16.62 -0.28
N VAL A 88 4.75 16.37 -0.05
CA VAL A 88 5.75 16.28 -1.13
C VAL A 88 5.42 15.14 -2.09
N VAL A 89 5.16 13.94 -1.56
CA VAL A 89 4.80 12.75 -2.36
C VAL A 89 3.49 12.99 -3.10
N GLY A 90 2.48 13.58 -2.46
CA GLY A 90 1.19 13.90 -3.08
C GLY A 90 1.35 14.83 -4.29
N VAL A 91 2.19 15.87 -4.18
CA VAL A 91 2.48 16.78 -5.29
C VAL A 91 3.24 16.07 -6.41
N LEU A 92 4.22 15.22 -6.08
CA LEU A 92 4.99 14.44 -7.06
C LEU A 92 4.09 13.45 -7.81
N VAL A 93 3.26 12.68 -7.10
CA VAL A 93 2.32 11.72 -7.68
C VAL A 93 1.27 12.43 -8.52
N TYR A 94 0.78 13.60 -8.10
CA TYR A 94 -0.14 14.40 -8.90
C TYR A 94 0.52 14.88 -10.20
N SER A 95 1.73 15.44 -10.10
CA SER A 95 2.48 15.93 -11.27
C SER A 95 2.89 14.81 -12.22
N LYS A 96 3.17 13.61 -11.71
CA LYS A 96 3.66 12.44 -12.46
C LYS A 96 2.69 11.27 -12.39
N SER A 97 1.40 11.56 -12.40
CA SER A 97 0.33 10.57 -12.22
C SER A 97 0.32 9.46 -13.27
N ALA A 98 0.74 9.76 -14.50
CA ALA A 98 0.87 8.78 -15.57
C ALA A 98 1.97 7.75 -15.29
N GLU A 99 3.16 8.20 -14.86
CA GLU A 99 4.29 7.33 -14.51
C GLU A 99 3.94 6.47 -13.29
N PHE A 100 3.32 7.07 -12.26
CA PHE A 100 2.87 6.35 -11.07
C PHE A 100 1.85 5.26 -11.42
N ARG A 101 0.87 5.55 -12.29
CA ARG A 101 -0.13 4.56 -12.76
C ARG A 101 0.51 3.36 -13.42
N MET A 102 1.45 3.59 -14.33
CA MET A 102 2.16 2.51 -15.03
C MET A 102 2.92 1.64 -14.03
N SER A 103 3.61 2.26 -13.08
CA SER A 103 4.35 1.55 -12.03
C SER A 103 3.44 0.66 -11.15
N VAL A 104 2.23 1.13 -10.81
CA VAL A 104 1.25 0.33 -10.04
C VAL A 104 0.71 -0.83 -10.87
N VAL A 105 0.44 -0.61 -12.16
CA VAL A 105 -0.02 -1.68 -13.07
C VAL A 105 1.06 -2.75 -13.25
N GLU A 106 2.31 -2.33 -13.49
CA GLU A 106 3.45 -3.22 -13.64
C GLU A 106 3.69 -4.04 -12.36
N PHE A 107 3.58 -3.40 -11.19
CA PHE A 107 3.66 -4.10 -9.91
C PHE A 107 2.59 -5.21 -9.77
N TYR A 108 1.34 -4.92 -10.14
CA TYR A 108 0.28 -5.95 -10.13
C TYR A 108 0.62 -7.10 -11.08
N SER A 109 1.07 -6.81 -12.30
CA SER A 109 1.47 -7.82 -13.28
C SER A 109 2.64 -8.69 -12.80
N SER A 110 3.67 -8.10 -12.18
CA SER A 110 4.80 -8.84 -11.62
C SER A 110 4.38 -9.70 -10.43
N MET A 111 3.52 -9.18 -9.55
CA MET A 111 2.97 -9.96 -8.43
C MET A 111 2.14 -11.15 -8.93
N TYR A 112 1.34 -10.95 -9.98
CA TYR A 112 0.57 -12.01 -10.63
C TYR A 112 1.48 -13.08 -11.25
N ALA A 113 2.52 -12.66 -11.99
CA ALA A 113 3.51 -13.59 -12.57
C ALA A 113 4.22 -14.40 -11.49
N LEU A 114 4.54 -13.78 -10.34
CA LEU A 114 5.17 -14.46 -9.21
C LEU A 114 4.26 -15.53 -8.60
N TYR A 115 2.96 -15.24 -8.51
CA TYR A 115 1.97 -16.22 -8.07
C TYR A 115 1.86 -17.41 -9.03
N LEU A 116 1.90 -17.17 -10.35
CA LEU A 116 1.90 -18.25 -11.34
C LEU A 116 3.13 -19.14 -11.24
N SER A 117 4.30 -18.56 -10.98
CA SER A 117 5.57 -19.30 -10.90
C SER A 117 5.71 -20.12 -9.62
N ASN A 118 5.26 -19.59 -8.48
CA ASN A 118 5.56 -20.19 -7.16
C ASN A 118 4.33 -20.75 -6.44
N GLY A 119 3.11 -20.34 -6.84
CA GLY A 119 1.88 -20.76 -6.17
C GLY A 119 1.75 -20.27 -4.72
N ASP A 120 2.45 -19.20 -4.34
CA ASP A 120 2.52 -18.73 -2.96
C ASP A 120 1.12 -18.38 -2.41
N PRO A 121 0.64 -19.04 -1.33
CA PRO A 121 -0.71 -18.85 -0.82
C PRO A 121 -0.96 -17.42 -0.31
N VAL A 122 0.08 -16.74 0.19
CA VAL A 122 0.00 -15.35 0.66
C VAL A 122 -0.33 -14.38 -0.48
N ILE A 123 0.27 -14.61 -1.65
CA ILE A 123 0.02 -13.79 -2.85
C ILE A 123 -1.36 -14.12 -3.41
N GLY A 124 -1.77 -15.39 -3.37
CA GLY A 124 -3.13 -15.81 -3.76
C GLY A 124 -4.23 -15.15 -2.93
N ILE A 125 -4.06 -15.02 -1.62
CA ILE A 125 -5.00 -14.30 -0.74
C ILE A 125 -5.06 -12.81 -1.12
N THR A 126 -3.90 -12.20 -1.37
CA THR A 126 -3.80 -10.79 -1.76
C THR A 126 -4.49 -10.54 -3.11
N LEU A 127 -4.23 -11.39 -4.12
CA LEU A 127 -4.91 -11.37 -5.41
C LEU A 127 -6.42 -11.53 -5.25
N THR A 128 -6.87 -12.46 -4.40
CA THR A 128 -8.29 -12.67 -4.12
C THR A 128 -8.96 -11.42 -3.57
N PHE A 129 -8.28 -10.71 -2.67
CA PHE A 129 -8.79 -9.46 -2.11
C PHE A 129 -8.89 -8.36 -3.16
N ILE A 130 -7.85 -8.20 -3.98
CA ILE A 130 -7.83 -7.23 -5.10
C ILE A 130 -8.95 -7.53 -6.09
N HIS A 131 -9.08 -8.78 -6.53
CA HIS A 131 -10.09 -9.21 -7.48
C HIS A 131 -11.52 -8.95 -6.96
N LYS A 132 -11.78 -9.22 -5.68
CA LYS A 132 -13.08 -8.94 -5.05
C LYS A 132 -13.33 -7.43 -4.88
N MET A 133 -12.33 -6.66 -4.45
CA MET A 133 -12.52 -5.22 -4.20
C MET A 133 -12.69 -4.41 -5.49
N LEU A 134 -11.95 -4.76 -6.54
CA LEU A 134 -12.00 -4.06 -7.83
C LEU A 134 -12.97 -4.71 -8.83
N HIS A 135 -13.63 -5.82 -8.45
CA HIS A 135 -14.51 -6.59 -9.34
C HIS A 135 -13.85 -6.92 -10.69
N CYS A 136 -12.57 -7.29 -10.63
CA CYS A 136 -11.73 -7.61 -11.78
C CYS A 136 -11.10 -9.00 -11.59
N CYS A 137 -10.66 -9.62 -12.68
CA CYS A 137 -9.94 -10.90 -12.60
C CYS A 137 -8.77 -10.84 -13.57
N GLY A 138 -7.56 -10.94 -13.02
CA GLY A 138 -6.40 -11.20 -13.85
C GLY A 138 -5.80 -10.04 -14.61
N VAL A 139 -4.81 -10.39 -15.45
CA VAL A 139 -4.11 -9.45 -16.33
C VAL A 139 -4.85 -9.30 -17.66
N THR A 140 -5.43 -10.39 -18.17
CA THR A 140 -6.08 -10.43 -19.49
C THR A 140 -7.60 -10.32 -19.42
N GLY A 141 -8.20 -10.55 -18.25
CA GLY A 141 -9.66 -10.56 -18.07
C GLY A 141 -10.34 -11.86 -18.54
N VAL A 142 -9.58 -12.80 -19.11
CA VAL A 142 -10.10 -14.09 -19.58
C VAL A 142 -9.91 -15.13 -18.48
N SER A 143 -10.89 -15.25 -17.59
CA SER A 143 -10.86 -16.17 -16.44
C SER A 143 -10.55 -17.63 -16.81
N ALA A 144 -10.89 -18.06 -18.04
CA ALA A 144 -10.62 -19.40 -18.55
C ALA A 144 -9.15 -19.64 -18.97
N LEU A 145 -8.40 -18.58 -19.29
CA LEU A 145 -6.98 -18.66 -19.64
C LEU A 145 -6.08 -18.53 -18.41
N GLU A 146 -6.65 -18.08 -17.30
CA GLU A 146 -5.90 -17.74 -16.11
C GLU A 146 -5.92 -18.85 -15.06
N VAL A 147 -4.73 -19.32 -14.69
CA VAL A 147 -4.51 -20.36 -13.67
C VAL A 147 -5.03 -19.93 -12.29
N VAL A 148 -5.30 -18.63 -12.12
CA VAL A 148 -5.74 -18.01 -10.86
C VAL A 148 -7.24 -18.15 -10.57
N GLN A 149 -8.01 -18.93 -11.34
CA GLN A 149 -9.48 -18.97 -11.29
C GLN A 149 -10.07 -19.10 -9.86
N ASN A 150 -9.36 -19.78 -8.94
CA ASN A 150 -9.74 -19.92 -7.52
C ASN A 150 -9.69 -18.61 -6.69
N THR A 151 -9.05 -17.56 -7.20
CA THR A 151 -8.92 -16.24 -6.55
C THR A 151 -9.90 -15.21 -7.08
N CYS A 152 -10.62 -15.50 -8.17
CA CYS A 152 -11.53 -14.52 -8.77
C CYS A 152 -12.90 -14.49 -8.03
N PRO A 153 -13.59 -13.33 -8.01
CA PRO A 153 -14.90 -13.22 -7.41
C PRO A 153 -15.90 -14.16 -8.09
N LYS A 154 -16.92 -14.60 -7.33
CA LYS A 154 -18.01 -15.42 -7.90
C LYS A 154 -18.73 -14.59 -8.96
N PRO A 155 -18.92 -15.11 -10.17
CA PRO A 155 -19.60 -14.38 -11.22
C PRO A 155 -21.10 -14.29 -10.94
N ASP A 156 -21.63 -13.07 -10.90
CA ASP A 156 -23.05 -12.81 -10.63
C ASP A 156 -23.95 -13.06 -11.86
N GLY A 157 -23.35 -13.28 -13.03
CA GLY A 157 -24.02 -13.51 -14.31
C GLY A 157 -23.26 -14.46 -15.24
N TRP A 158 -23.95 -14.92 -16.29
CA TRP A 158 -23.50 -15.97 -17.22
C TRP A 158 -22.31 -15.51 -18.06
N ILE A 159 -22.25 -14.22 -18.39
CA ILE A 159 -21.18 -13.58 -19.18
C ILE A 159 -19.91 -13.39 -18.35
N GLN A 160 -20.05 -13.05 -17.06
CA GLN A 160 -18.93 -12.88 -16.11
C GLN A 160 -18.23 -14.20 -15.77
N HIS A 161 -18.84 -15.35 -16.09
CA HIS A 161 -18.21 -16.66 -15.94
C HIS A 161 -17.06 -16.86 -16.94
N ILE A 162 -17.08 -16.15 -18.09
CA ILE A 162 -16.14 -16.34 -19.20
C ILE A 162 -15.23 -15.12 -19.37
N ILE A 163 -15.75 -13.90 -19.18
CA ILE A 163 -15.02 -12.65 -19.40
C ILE A 163 -15.32 -11.68 -18.26
N MET A 164 -14.28 -11.29 -17.52
CA MET A 164 -14.33 -10.29 -16.47
C MET A 164 -13.39 -9.13 -16.87
N PRO A 165 -13.63 -7.88 -16.42
CA PRO A 165 -12.68 -6.82 -16.69
C PRO A 165 -11.28 -7.17 -16.17
N ASN A 166 -10.27 -6.79 -16.96
CA ASN A 166 -8.87 -6.98 -16.60
C ASN A 166 -8.46 -6.00 -15.49
N CYS A 167 -7.76 -6.51 -14.48
CA CYS A 167 -7.35 -5.69 -13.34
C CYS A 167 -6.39 -4.55 -13.71
N PRO A 168 -5.41 -4.70 -14.61
CA PRO A 168 -4.57 -3.58 -15.05
C PRO A 168 -5.37 -2.37 -15.55
N GLY A 169 -6.42 -2.62 -16.33
CA GLY A 169 -7.29 -1.57 -16.86
C GLY A 169 -8.10 -0.89 -15.78
N ILE A 170 -8.73 -1.67 -14.89
CA ILE A 170 -9.53 -1.14 -13.78
C ILE A 170 -8.66 -0.37 -12.78
N ILE A 171 -7.47 -0.88 -12.46
CA ILE A 171 -6.52 -0.18 -11.59
C ILE A 171 -6.15 1.18 -12.19
N ALA A 172 -5.78 1.21 -13.48
CA ALA A 172 -5.47 2.46 -14.16
C ALA A 172 -6.67 3.43 -14.21
N ASP A 173 -7.88 2.91 -14.41
CA ASP A 173 -9.10 3.71 -14.44
C ASP A 173 -9.47 4.27 -13.06
N VAL A 174 -9.33 3.49 -11.99
CA VAL A 174 -9.53 3.97 -10.61
C VAL A 174 -8.60 5.14 -10.30
N PHE A 175 -7.32 5.05 -10.68
CA PHE A 175 -6.39 6.17 -10.47
C PHE A 175 -6.67 7.39 -11.33
N ASN A 176 -7.43 7.27 -12.43
CA ASN A 176 -7.77 8.38 -13.31
C ASN A 176 -9.15 8.97 -12.97
N SER A 177 -10.19 8.13 -13.01
CA SER A 177 -11.59 8.44 -12.75
C SER A 177 -11.88 8.72 -11.26
N LYS A 178 -11.19 8.02 -10.34
CA LYS A 178 -11.34 8.19 -8.88
C LYS A 178 -10.14 8.90 -8.25
N ALA A 179 -9.28 9.55 -9.04
CA ALA A 179 -8.20 10.41 -8.56
C ALA A 179 -8.60 11.37 -7.43
N PRO A 180 -9.73 12.11 -7.50
CA PRO A 180 -10.13 13.01 -6.41
C PRO A 180 -10.50 12.29 -5.11
N LEU A 181 -11.02 11.06 -5.17
CA LEU A 181 -11.28 10.25 -3.97
C LEU A 181 -9.97 9.78 -3.34
N VAL A 182 -9.03 9.30 -4.16
CA VAL A 182 -7.71 8.86 -3.70
C VAL A 182 -6.95 10.04 -3.08
N MET A 183 -6.91 11.18 -3.77
CA MET A 183 -6.33 12.43 -3.25
C MET A 183 -7.04 12.89 -1.96
N GLY A 184 -8.36 12.73 -1.87
CA GLY A 184 -9.14 13.03 -0.66
C GLY A 184 -8.73 12.19 0.55
N MET A 185 -8.37 10.92 0.36
CA MET A 185 -7.86 10.08 1.46
C MET A 185 -6.50 10.55 1.97
N PHE A 186 -5.58 10.95 1.07
CA PHE A 186 -4.27 11.48 1.45
C PHE A 186 -4.41 12.85 2.13
N VAL A 187 -5.19 13.77 1.55
CA VAL A 187 -5.44 15.09 2.18
C VAL A 187 -6.14 14.95 3.53
N GLY A 188 -7.09 14.02 3.65
CA GLY A 188 -7.75 13.71 4.91
C GLY A 188 -6.80 13.15 5.97
N THR A 189 -5.88 12.27 5.58
CA THR A 189 -4.86 11.72 6.48
C THR A 189 -3.90 12.82 6.93
N GLY A 190 -3.38 13.63 5.99
CA GLY A 190 -2.52 14.77 6.30
C GLY A 190 -3.17 15.80 7.23
N ALA A 191 -4.44 16.16 6.99
CA ALA A 191 -5.19 17.06 7.86
C ALA A 191 -5.35 16.49 9.28
N LEU A 192 -5.55 15.17 9.40
CA LEU A 192 -5.67 14.47 10.68
C LEU A 192 -4.34 14.41 11.43
N LEU A 193 -3.22 14.25 10.71
CA LEU A 193 -1.86 14.33 11.27
C LEU A 193 -1.53 15.75 11.76
N VAL A 194 -1.89 16.78 10.99
CA VAL A 194 -1.70 18.19 11.38
C VAL A 194 -2.58 18.55 12.58
N GLY A 195 -3.84 18.12 12.59
CA GLY A 195 -4.76 18.33 13.73
C GLY A 195 -4.23 17.71 15.02
N LYS A 196 -3.67 16.49 14.96
CA LYS A 196 -3.00 15.87 16.10
C LYS A 196 -1.76 16.63 16.57
N CYS A 197 -0.96 17.17 15.65
CA CYS A 197 0.19 17.99 16.01
C CYS A 197 -0.24 19.28 16.73
N VAL A 198 -1.23 20.00 16.20
CA VAL A 198 -1.73 21.24 16.81
C VAL A 198 -2.28 21.00 18.21
N ALA A 199 -3.10 19.96 18.38
CA ALA A 199 -3.66 19.57 19.68
C ALA A 199 -2.58 19.17 20.69
N CYS A 200 -1.53 18.47 20.24
CA CYS A 200 -0.40 18.10 21.08
C CYS A 200 0.43 19.32 21.49
N CYS A 201 0.70 20.24 20.56
CA CYS A 201 1.42 21.48 20.81
C CYS A 201 0.69 22.38 21.81
N THR A 202 -0.64 22.52 21.70
CA THR A 202 -1.43 23.30 22.68
C THR A 202 -1.43 22.64 24.06
N PHE A 203 -1.55 21.31 24.15
CA PHE A 203 -1.49 20.60 25.43
C PHE A 203 -0.13 20.77 26.12
N LEU A 204 0.97 20.61 25.38
CA LEU A 204 2.33 20.84 25.90
C LEU A 204 2.58 22.29 26.30
N HIS A 205 1.94 23.25 25.63
CA HIS A 205 2.07 24.67 25.95
C HIS A 205 1.25 25.05 27.20
N LEU A 206 0.07 24.45 27.41
CA LEU A 206 -0.69 24.61 28.66
C LEU A 206 0.06 24.04 29.85
N ASP A 207 0.61 22.83 29.73
CA ASP A 207 1.37 22.19 30.81
C ASP A 207 2.75 22.84 31.07
N ALA A 208 3.20 23.76 30.22
CA ALA A 208 4.43 24.55 30.43
C ALA A 208 4.14 25.89 31.13
N VAL A 209 2.88 26.33 31.09
CA VAL A 209 2.42 27.61 31.67
C VAL A 209 1.74 27.40 33.02
N ASN A 210 1.26 26.18 33.33
CA ASN A 210 0.69 25.76 34.61
C ASN A 210 1.69 24.92 35.43
#